data_AF-A0A359LCC8-F1
#
_entry.id   AF-A0A359LCC8-F1
#
_cell.length_a   1.000
_cell.length_b   1.000
_cell.length_c   1.000
_cell.angle_alpha   90.00
_cell.angle_beta   90.00
_cell.angle_gamma   90.00
#
_symmetry.space_group_name_H-M   'P 1'
#
loop_
_entity.id
_entity.type
_entity.pdbx_description
1 polymer ?
#
loop_
_entity_poly.entity_id
_entity_poly.type
_entity_poly.pdbx_seq_one_letter_code
_entity_poly.pdbx_strand_id
1 'polypeptide(L)'
;MLQKIKILSLLTILSFFSVHAQDKKVIDQVVVIIGKQVILQSDIETQAMQMKAQGYYSSGDIMCEILEEMMYSKLLVNQAILDSVEVGDSEINSEMERRLNYFINQIGSEEKLEEYYKKSIPEIKEEFREVIKDQLLAQRMQQKVTADLKVTPQEVKSFYKSIPNDSLPIINTEFELEQITINPKIEEVEVLRIKDRLREFKDRITNGESFATLAVLYSEDPGSATRGGELGFVSRGDLVPEFSAVAFNLKEGEVSKIVKTDYGYHIIQLVEKKGERINCRHILMKPKISPTEKLKARQRLDSVRTIIVNKELTFKEACWKYSEDQDTRMNGGIMVNPSSGNSKWEASSLEPKVAYAIQNLKVGEVSKPFESEDANGKTVYKIVMLKAKSEPHPANLTDDYQRIQDLTLEKKKTEFMEDWVTKKVENTFLHIDDDFSNCAFKNPVWKK
;
A
#
# COMPACT_ATOMS: atom_id res chain seq x y z
N MET A 1 -68.97 48.54 53.46
CA MET A 1 -68.90 47.67 54.67
C MET A 1 -68.50 46.27 54.18
N LEU A 2 -67.42 45.62 54.62
CA LEU A 2 -67.13 45.08 55.98
C LEU A 2 -68.14 43.98 56.35
N GLN A 3 -67.81 42.72 56.70
CA GLN A 3 -66.57 41.90 56.85
C GLN A 3 -66.92 40.43 56.42
N LYS A 4 -66.14 39.32 56.47
CA LYS A 4 -64.88 38.80 57.10
C LYS A 4 -64.30 37.73 56.10
N ILE A 5 -63.04 37.23 56.03
CA ILE A 5 -62.06 36.65 57.01
C ILE A 5 -62.55 35.27 57.56
N LYS A 6 -61.86 34.11 57.46
CA LYS A 6 -60.46 33.73 57.10
C LYS A 6 -60.33 32.19 56.88
N ILE A 7 -59.13 31.68 56.51
CA ILE A 7 -58.56 30.34 56.84
C ILE A 7 -59.17 29.12 56.07
N LEU A 8 -58.47 28.00 55.74
CA LEU A 8 -57.10 27.50 56.01
C LEU A 8 -56.44 26.90 54.73
N SER A 9 -55.11 26.80 54.70
CA SER A 9 -54.34 26.04 53.69
C SER A 9 -54.06 24.59 54.13
N LEU A 10 -54.03 23.62 53.20
CA LEU A 10 -53.38 22.33 53.43
C LEU A 10 -52.56 21.92 52.20
N LEU A 11 -51.28 21.62 52.41
CA LEU A 11 -50.31 21.29 51.36
C LEU A 11 -49.95 19.79 51.46
N THR A 12 -50.56 18.96 50.62
CA THR A 12 -50.31 17.51 50.66
C THR A 12 -49.03 17.16 49.91
N ILE A 13 -47.99 16.80 50.65
CA ILE A 13 -46.72 16.30 50.10
C ILE A 13 -46.94 14.86 49.60
N LEU A 14 -46.71 14.61 48.30
CA LEU A 14 -46.61 13.27 47.73
C LEU A 14 -45.16 12.98 47.35
N SER A 15 -44.46 12.21 48.18
CA SER A 15 -43.08 11.80 47.94
C SER A 15 -43.02 10.70 46.88
N PHE A 16 -42.79 11.07 45.62
CA PHE A 16 -42.44 10.10 44.59
C PHE A 16 -41.03 9.55 44.84
N PHE A 17 -40.96 8.28 45.24
CA PHE A 17 -39.71 7.53 45.23
C PHE A 17 -39.32 7.24 43.78
N SER A 18 -38.32 7.97 43.27
CA SER A 18 -37.68 7.65 41.99
C SER A 18 -36.92 6.33 42.11
N VAL A 19 -37.59 5.22 41.82
CA VAL A 19 -36.96 3.92 41.61
C VAL A 19 -35.95 4.10 40.48
N HIS A 20 -34.65 4.07 40.82
CA HIS A 20 -33.60 4.06 39.83
C HIS A 20 -33.63 2.68 39.17
N ALA A 21 -34.21 2.61 37.97
CA ALA A 21 -34.04 1.45 37.11
C ALA A 21 -32.54 1.25 36.89
N GLN A 22 -32.04 0.03 37.11
CA GLN A 22 -30.66 -0.29 36.75
C GLN A 22 -30.49 -0.07 35.26
N ASP A 23 -29.38 0.55 34.85
CA ASP A 23 -29.02 0.65 33.44
C ASP A 23 -29.07 -0.74 32.82
N LYS A 24 -29.91 -0.91 31.79
CA LYS A 24 -29.92 -2.13 31.00
C LYS A 24 -28.56 -2.23 30.32
N LYS A 25 -27.67 -3.02 30.90
CA LYS A 25 -26.45 -3.47 30.25
C LYS A 25 -26.87 -4.19 28.97
N VAL A 26 -26.74 -3.50 27.84
CA VAL A 26 -27.10 -4.05 26.53
C VAL A 26 -26.21 -5.27 26.31
N ILE A 27 -26.84 -6.44 26.20
CA ILE A 27 -26.16 -7.67 25.85
C ILE A 27 -26.12 -7.68 24.33
N ASP A 28 -24.91 -7.71 23.78
CA ASP A 28 -24.69 -7.78 22.34
C ASP A 28 -25.21 -9.13 21.80
N GLN A 29 -25.92 -9.09 20.68
CA GLN A 29 -26.62 -10.27 20.14
C GLN A 29 -25.68 -11.05 19.21
N VAL A 30 -25.52 -12.34 19.48
CA VAL A 30 -24.81 -13.26 18.60
C VAL A 30 -25.74 -13.62 17.44
N VAL A 31 -25.44 -13.12 16.24
CA VAL A 31 -26.27 -13.31 15.04
C VAL A 31 -25.92 -14.59 14.32
N VAL A 32 -24.63 -15.01 14.35
CA VAL A 32 -24.18 -16.26 13.73
C VAL A 32 -23.13 -16.95 14.58
N ILE A 33 -23.17 -18.29 14.60
CA ILE A 33 -22.12 -19.17 15.11
C ILE A 33 -21.62 -20.06 13.96
N ILE A 34 -20.31 -20.05 13.69
CA ILE A 34 -19.63 -20.89 12.68
C ILE A 34 -18.51 -21.68 13.33
N GLY A 35 -18.78 -22.94 13.69
CA GLY A 35 -17.83 -23.81 14.39
C GLY A 35 -17.49 -23.29 15.78
N LYS A 36 -16.36 -22.57 15.90
CA LYS A 36 -15.98 -21.83 17.12
C LYS A 36 -16.01 -20.31 16.97
N GLN A 37 -16.32 -19.81 15.79
CA GLN A 37 -16.40 -18.38 15.49
C GLN A 37 -17.81 -17.85 15.75
N VAL A 38 -17.90 -16.57 16.11
CA VAL A 38 -19.16 -15.84 16.29
C VAL A 38 -19.15 -14.54 15.48
N ILE A 39 -20.34 -14.06 15.15
CA ILE A 39 -20.59 -12.74 14.55
C ILE A 39 -21.61 -12.02 15.44
N LEU A 40 -21.32 -10.79 15.84
CA LEU A 40 -22.21 -9.98 16.68
C LEU A 40 -23.03 -9.01 15.80
N GLN A 41 -24.22 -8.63 16.28
CA GLN A 41 -25.04 -7.62 15.60
C GLN A 41 -24.31 -6.28 15.50
N SER A 42 -23.58 -5.90 16.56
CA SER A 42 -22.77 -4.67 16.59
C SER A 42 -21.70 -4.62 15.51
N ASP A 43 -21.09 -5.75 15.13
CA ASP A 43 -20.10 -5.83 14.04
C ASP A 43 -20.75 -5.44 12.70
N ILE A 44 -21.90 -6.06 12.39
CA ILE A 44 -22.65 -5.86 11.14
C ILE A 44 -23.11 -4.40 11.05
N GLU A 45 -23.68 -3.86 12.14
CA GLU A 45 -24.12 -2.47 12.21
C GLU A 45 -22.96 -1.47 12.06
N THR A 46 -21.81 -1.76 12.68
CA THR A 46 -20.60 -0.92 12.59
C THR A 46 -20.05 -0.90 11.16
N GLN A 47 -19.93 -2.06 10.52
CA GLN A 47 -19.48 -2.17 9.13
C GLN A 47 -20.48 -1.49 8.17
N ALA A 48 -21.79 -1.65 8.38
CA ALA A 48 -22.83 -0.99 7.59
C ALA A 48 -22.79 0.54 7.76
N MET A 49 -22.51 1.04 8.96
CA MET A 49 -22.34 2.47 9.21
C MET A 49 -21.08 3.01 8.52
N GLN A 50 -19.96 2.27 8.58
CA GLN A 50 -18.72 2.65 7.91
C GLN A 50 -18.88 2.72 6.39
N MET A 51 -19.52 1.72 5.77
CA MET A 51 -19.77 1.71 4.32
C MET A 51 -20.66 2.87 3.88
N LYS A 52 -21.75 3.16 4.62
CA LYS A 52 -22.62 4.33 4.37
C LYS A 52 -21.86 5.65 4.53
N ALA A 53 -20.98 5.77 5.52
CA ALA A 53 -20.15 6.96 5.74
C ALA A 53 -19.11 7.18 4.62
N GLN A 54 -18.67 6.11 3.95
CA GLN A 54 -17.83 6.17 2.74
C GLN A 54 -18.64 6.45 1.45
N GLY A 55 -19.96 6.65 1.55
CA GLY A 55 -20.85 6.90 0.42
C GLY A 55 -21.28 5.64 -0.35
N TYR A 56 -21.03 4.45 0.18
CA TYR A 56 -21.51 3.20 -0.41
C TYR A 56 -22.97 2.94 0.00
N TYR A 57 -23.82 2.73 -0.99
CA TYR A 57 -25.21 2.36 -0.84
C TYR A 57 -25.48 1.13 -1.71
N SER A 58 -25.84 0.00 -1.10
CA SER A 58 -26.28 -1.18 -1.84
C SER A 58 -27.68 -0.99 -2.42
N SER A 59 -27.96 -1.69 -3.52
CA SER A 59 -29.31 -1.90 -4.05
C SER A 59 -30.06 -3.04 -3.36
N GLY A 60 -29.34 -3.89 -2.62
CA GLY A 60 -29.89 -4.98 -1.80
C GLY A 60 -29.97 -4.63 -0.32
N ASP A 61 -30.19 -5.65 0.53
CA ASP A 61 -30.06 -5.49 1.97
C ASP A 61 -28.58 -5.56 2.38
N ILE A 62 -28.01 -4.38 2.65
CA ILE A 62 -26.62 -4.21 3.08
C ILE A 62 -26.28 -5.00 4.35
N MET A 63 -27.24 -5.25 5.25
CA MET A 63 -27.00 -6.02 6.48
C MET A 63 -26.79 -7.51 6.14
N CYS A 64 -27.60 -8.04 5.23
CA CYS A 64 -27.46 -9.41 4.73
C CYS A 64 -26.18 -9.61 3.90
N GLU A 65 -25.80 -8.62 3.09
CA GLU A 65 -24.57 -8.66 2.28
C GLU A 65 -23.31 -8.66 3.16
N ILE A 66 -23.26 -7.79 4.17
CA ILE A 66 -22.18 -7.76 5.16
C ILE A 66 -22.13 -9.06 5.94
N LEU A 67 -23.28 -9.58 6.39
CA LEU A 67 -23.34 -10.83 7.13
C LEU A 67 -22.77 -11.99 6.30
N GLU A 68 -23.07 -12.07 5.00
CA GLU A 68 -22.50 -13.10 4.12
C GLU A 68 -20.97 -13.00 3.98
N GLU A 69 -20.43 -11.79 3.82
CA GLU A 69 -18.98 -11.56 3.77
C GLU A 69 -18.29 -11.90 5.10
N MET A 70 -18.93 -11.57 6.22
CA MET A 70 -18.45 -11.96 7.56
C MET A 70 -18.52 -13.47 7.77
N MET A 71 -19.60 -14.14 7.34
CA MET A 71 -19.74 -15.61 7.44
C MET A 71 -18.67 -16.33 6.61
N TYR A 72 -18.43 -15.88 5.37
CA TYR A 72 -17.34 -16.36 4.52
C TYR A 72 -15.96 -16.22 5.20
N SER A 73 -15.68 -15.03 5.74
CA SER A 73 -14.43 -14.76 6.47
C SER A 73 -14.28 -15.65 7.71
N LYS A 74 -15.31 -15.74 8.56
CA LYS A 74 -15.27 -16.57 9.77
C LYS A 74 -15.17 -18.07 9.47
N LEU A 75 -15.72 -18.56 8.36
CA LEU A 75 -15.51 -19.94 7.91
C LEU A 75 -14.05 -20.20 7.51
N LEU A 76 -13.40 -19.25 6.81
CA LEU A 76 -11.97 -19.32 6.50
C LEU A 76 -11.12 -19.31 7.78
N VAL A 77 -11.40 -18.43 8.75
CA VAL A 77 -10.71 -18.40 10.05
C VAL A 77 -10.90 -19.71 10.82
N ASN A 78 -12.12 -20.25 10.88
CA ASN A 78 -12.40 -21.52 11.54
C ASN A 78 -11.60 -22.67 10.91
N GLN A 79 -11.50 -22.73 9.57
CA GLN A 79 -10.65 -23.71 8.92
C GLN A 79 -9.16 -23.43 9.12
N ALA A 80 -8.71 -22.17 9.11
CA ALA A 80 -7.31 -21.79 9.35
C ALA A 80 -6.81 -22.32 10.70
N ILE A 81 -7.63 -22.19 11.74
CA ILE A 81 -7.35 -22.69 13.09
C ILE A 81 -7.31 -24.23 13.11
N LEU A 82 -8.24 -24.92 12.43
CA LEU A 82 -8.23 -26.38 12.32
C LEU A 82 -7.01 -26.91 11.55
N ASP A 83 -6.59 -26.19 10.50
CA ASP A 83 -5.42 -26.48 9.68
C ASP A 83 -4.09 -26.08 10.34
N SER A 84 -4.13 -25.47 11.54
CA SER A 84 -2.95 -24.89 12.23
C SER A 84 -2.17 -23.89 11.34
N VAL A 85 -2.90 -23.05 10.60
CA VAL A 85 -2.33 -21.88 9.90
C VAL A 85 -2.05 -20.80 10.94
N GLU A 86 -0.79 -20.37 11.02
CA GLU A 86 -0.36 -19.30 11.92
C GLU A 86 -0.22 -17.95 11.20
N VAL A 87 -0.28 -16.87 11.96
CA VAL A 87 0.03 -15.48 11.56
C VAL A 87 1.04 -14.95 12.57
N GLY A 88 2.11 -14.29 12.11
CA GLY A 88 3.17 -13.83 13.01
C GLY A 88 2.83 -12.49 13.70
N ASP A 89 3.21 -12.31 14.97
CA ASP A 89 2.99 -11.03 15.67
C ASP A 89 3.59 -9.83 14.91
N SER A 90 4.74 -10.00 14.25
CA SER A 90 5.35 -8.93 13.44
C SER A 90 4.46 -8.51 12.26
N GLU A 91 3.70 -9.44 11.68
CA GLU A 91 2.81 -9.21 10.53
C GLU A 91 1.50 -8.54 10.99
N ILE A 92 0.93 -9.00 12.10
CA ILE A 92 -0.21 -8.35 12.78
C ILE A 92 0.16 -6.91 13.13
N ASN A 93 1.34 -6.70 13.71
CA ASN A 93 1.84 -5.37 14.04
C ASN A 93 2.07 -4.51 12.79
N SER A 94 2.71 -5.02 11.73
CA SER A 94 2.88 -4.26 10.48
C SER A 94 1.55 -3.84 9.84
N GLU A 95 0.55 -4.73 9.84
CA GLU A 95 -0.80 -4.42 9.34
C GLU A 95 -1.52 -3.39 10.23
N MET A 96 -1.37 -3.52 11.55
CA MET A 96 -1.94 -2.60 12.53
C MET A 96 -1.35 -1.19 12.42
N GLU A 97 -0.03 -1.05 12.30
CA GLU A 97 0.61 0.25 12.04
C GLU A 97 0.17 0.80 10.67
N ARG A 98 0.05 -0.03 9.63
CA ARG A 98 -0.44 0.40 8.30
C ARG A 98 -1.87 0.95 8.37
N ARG A 99 -2.76 0.25 9.06
CA ARG A 99 -4.18 0.59 9.21
C ARG A 99 -4.39 1.84 10.09
N LEU A 100 -3.59 1.99 11.15
CA LEU A 100 -3.58 3.22 11.95
C LEU A 100 -3.03 4.41 11.16
N ASN A 101 -1.91 4.26 10.47
CA ASN A 101 -1.37 5.34 9.63
C ASN A 101 -2.37 5.78 8.54
N TYR A 102 -3.16 4.85 7.98
CA TYR A 102 -4.25 5.19 7.08
C TYR A 102 -5.30 6.11 7.75
N PHE A 103 -5.81 5.72 8.93
CA PHE A 103 -6.79 6.54 9.66
C PHE A 103 -6.23 7.87 10.17
N ILE A 104 -4.99 7.89 10.68
CA ILE A 104 -4.27 9.10 11.11
C ILE A 104 -4.16 10.09 9.95
N ASN A 105 -3.78 9.62 8.75
CA ASN A 105 -3.72 10.47 7.55
C ASN A 105 -5.11 10.96 7.09
N GLN A 106 -6.16 10.16 7.26
CA GLN A 106 -7.53 10.53 6.90
C GLN A 106 -8.15 11.56 7.86
N ILE A 107 -7.89 11.47 9.17
CA ILE A 107 -8.45 12.36 10.20
C ILE A 107 -7.54 13.57 10.52
N GLY A 108 -6.24 13.41 10.26
CA GLY A 108 -5.21 14.45 10.23
C GLY A 108 -4.21 14.44 11.41
N SER A 109 -4.44 13.67 12.48
CA SER A 109 -3.46 13.45 13.56
C SER A 109 -3.83 12.25 14.45
N GLU A 110 -2.92 11.86 15.34
CA GLU A 110 -3.08 10.75 16.28
C GLU A 110 -4.07 11.09 17.40
N GLU A 111 -3.99 12.30 17.95
CA GLU A 111 -4.86 12.80 19.04
C GLU A 111 -6.32 12.89 18.60
N LYS A 112 -6.57 13.23 17.33
CA LYS A 112 -7.91 13.20 16.73
C LYS A 112 -8.46 11.79 16.57
N LEU A 113 -7.59 10.81 16.32
CA LEU A 113 -8.01 9.41 16.23
C LEU A 113 -8.42 8.88 17.61
N GLU A 114 -7.67 9.27 18.66
CA GLU A 114 -8.04 9.01 20.05
C GLU A 114 -9.35 9.72 20.45
N GLU A 115 -9.55 10.99 20.03
CA GLU A 115 -10.81 11.73 20.26
C GLU A 115 -12.01 11.06 19.56
N TYR A 116 -11.83 10.59 18.32
CA TYR A 116 -12.87 9.93 17.53
C TYR A 116 -13.31 8.58 18.12
N TYR A 117 -12.34 7.72 18.46
CA TYR A 117 -12.63 6.42 19.09
C TYR A 117 -12.91 6.50 20.60
N LYS A 118 -12.57 7.63 21.25
CA LYS A 118 -12.62 7.87 22.70
C LYS A 118 -11.80 6.86 23.50
N LYS A 119 -10.68 6.43 22.92
CA LYS A 119 -9.76 5.39 23.40
C LYS A 119 -8.34 5.78 23.03
N SER A 120 -7.37 5.41 23.84
CA SER A 120 -5.97 5.62 23.51
C SER A 120 -5.51 4.70 22.37
N ILE A 121 -4.45 5.07 21.64
CA ILE A 121 -3.88 4.22 20.57
C ILE A 121 -3.56 2.80 21.06
N PRO A 122 -2.99 2.55 22.26
CA PRO A 122 -2.83 1.19 22.78
C PRO A 122 -4.14 0.39 22.93
N GLU A 123 -5.24 1.02 23.35
CA GLU A 123 -6.55 0.36 23.46
C GLU A 123 -7.13 0.03 22.08
N ILE A 124 -7.03 0.97 21.13
CA ILE A 124 -7.42 0.76 19.73
C ILE A 124 -6.57 -0.38 19.11
N LYS A 125 -5.27 -0.41 19.40
CA LYS A 125 -4.36 -1.49 18.95
C LYS A 125 -4.80 -2.85 19.47
N GLU A 126 -5.14 -2.97 20.75
CA GLU A 126 -5.58 -4.26 21.33
C GLU A 126 -6.91 -4.74 20.73
N GLU A 127 -7.91 -3.86 20.60
CA GLU A 127 -9.20 -4.21 19.98
C GLU A 127 -9.05 -4.63 18.51
N PHE A 128 -8.20 -3.93 17.75
CA PHE A 128 -7.96 -4.25 16.34
C PHE A 128 -7.07 -5.48 16.16
N ARG A 129 -6.32 -5.93 17.19
CA ARG A 129 -5.34 -7.01 17.08
C ARG A 129 -5.96 -8.33 16.62
N GLU A 130 -7.05 -8.73 17.25
CA GLU A 130 -7.73 -10.00 16.90
C GLU A 130 -8.52 -9.88 15.59
N VAL A 131 -9.08 -8.70 15.26
CA VAL A 131 -9.73 -8.44 13.96
C VAL A 131 -8.72 -8.54 12.80
N ILE A 132 -7.52 -7.96 12.96
CA ILE A 132 -6.44 -8.02 11.97
C ILE A 132 -5.90 -9.45 11.83
N LYS A 133 -5.72 -10.15 12.95
CA LYS A 133 -5.30 -11.56 12.98
C LYS A 133 -6.30 -12.46 12.25
N ASP A 134 -7.61 -12.30 12.49
CA ASP A 134 -8.65 -13.02 11.76
C ASP A 134 -8.62 -12.70 10.26
N GLN A 135 -8.49 -11.42 9.88
CA GLN A 135 -8.35 -11.00 8.48
C GLN A 135 -7.13 -11.67 7.79
N LEU A 136 -5.98 -11.71 8.48
CA LEU A 136 -4.75 -12.34 7.98
C LEU A 136 -4.86 -13.87 7.93
N LEU A 137 -5.53 -14.51 8.91
CA LEU A 137 -5.84 -15.94 8.90
C LEU A 137 -6.74 -16.31 7.72
N ALA A 138 -7.81 -15.54 7.48
CA ALA A 138 -8.71 -15.74 6.36
C ALA A 138 -7.98 -15.59 5.01
N GLN A 139 -7.18 -14.52 4.87
CA GLN A 139 -6.36 -14.29 3.68
C GLN A 139 -5.36 -15.43 3.43
N ARG A 140 -4.62 -15.87 4.46
CA ARG A 140 -3.67 -17.00 4.36
C ARG A 140 -4.38 -18.31 4.03
N MET A 141 -5.57 -18.56 4.59
CA MET A 141 -6.35 -19.75 4.28
C MET A 141 -6.82 -19.74 2.81
N GLN A 142 -7.36 -18.62 2.32
CA GLN A 142 -7.77 -18.49 0.91
C GLN A 142 -6.57 -18.63 -0.05
N GLN A 143 -5.42 -18.05 0.29
CA GLN A 143 -4.18 -18.24 -0.47
C GLN A 143 -3.73 -19.71 -0.46
N LYS A 144 -3.69 -20.37 0.71
CA LYS A 144 -3.34 -21.80 0.85
C LYS A 144 -4.28 -22.72 0.05
N VAL A 145 -5.57 -22.42 0.06
CA VAL A 145 -6.61 -23.17 -0.69
C VAL A 145 -6.47 -23.01 -2.20
N THR A 146 -6.00 -21.85 -2.67
CA THR A 146 -5.93 -21.52 -4.11
C THR A 146 -4.52 -21.64 -4.72
N ALA A 147 -3.47 -21.88 -3.94
CA ALA A 147 -2.07 -21.82 -4.36
C ALA A 147 -1.71 -22.72 -5.56
N ASP A 148 -2.24 -23.94 -5.60
CA ASP A 148 -1.97 -24.91 -6.68
C ASP A 148 -2.90 -24.76 -7.90
N LEU A 149 -3.89 -23.85 -7.86
CA LEU A 149 -4.81 -23.63 -8.98
C LEU A 149 -4.05 -23.04 -10.18
N LYS A 150 -4.13 -23.76 -11.29
CA LYS A 150 -3.55 -23.39 -12.59
C LYS A 150 -4.63 -23.49 -13.66
N VAL A 151 -4.52 -22.65 -14.68
CA VAL A 151 -5.43 -22.60 -15.83
C VAL A 151 -4.73 -23.10 -17.10
N THR A 152 -5.38 -24.04 -17.77
CA THR A 152 -4.94 -24.61 -19.04
C THR A 152 -5.29 -23.70 -20.21
N PRO A 153 -4.58 -23.78 -21.36
CA PRO A 153 -4.95 -23.04 -22.57
C PRO A 153 -6.34 -23.36 -23.12
N GLN A 154 -6.97 -24.47 -22.70
CA GLN A 154 -8.37 -24.78 -23.03
C GLN A 154 -9.34 -23.98 -22.16
N GLU A 155 -9.09 -23.88 -20.84
CA GLU A 155 -9.91 -23.06 -19.93
C GLU A 155 -9.87 -21.58 -20.32
N VAL A 156 -8.69 -21.04 -20.64
CA VAL A 156 -8.53 -19.65 -21.11
C VAL A 156 -9.34 -19.39 -22.39
N LYS A 157 -9.30 -20.33 -23.35
CA LYS A 157 -10.08 -20.26 -24.60
C LYS A 157 -11.59 -20.40 -24.37
N SER A 158 -12.02 -21.17 -23.37
CA SER A 158 -13.43 -21.32 -23.01
C SER A 158 -13.96 -20.10 -22.27
N PHE A 159 -13.20 -19.55 -21.32
CA PHE A 159 -13.54 -18.31 -20.61
C PHE A 159 -13.67 -17.14 -21.58
N TYR A 160 -12.69 -16.92 -22.46
CA TYR A 160 -12.74 -15.89 -23.48
C TYR A 160 -14.02 -15.97 -24.34
N LYS A 161 -14.40 -17.18 -24.78
CA LYS A 161 -15.63 -17.43 -25.55
C LYS A 161 -16.93 -17.26 -24.75
N SER A 162 -16.86 -17.20 -23.41
CA SER A 162 -18.02 -16.95 -22.56
C SER A 162 -18.28 -15.46 -22.29
N ILE A 163 -17.33 -14.58 -22.64
CA ILE A 163 -17.49 -13.13 -22.56
C ILE A 163 -18.22 -12.65 -23.83
N PRO A 164 -19.33 -11.91 -23.74
CA PRO A 164 -19.95 -11.26 -24.89
C PRO A 164 -19.01 -10.26 -25.57
N ASN A 165 -19.01 -10.19 -26.90
CA ASN A 165 -18.05 -9.37 -27.67
C ASN A 165 -18.13 -7.86 -27.36
N ASP A 166 -19.29 -7.36 -26.93
CA ASP A 166 -19.54 -5.99 -26.48
C ASP A 166 -19.13 -5.74 -25.02
N SER A 167 -18.87 -6.81 -24.27
CA SER A 167 -18.40 -6.82 -22.88
C SER A 167 -16.89 -7.06 -22.76
N LEU A 168 -16.17 -7.22 -23.87
CA LEU A 168 -14.71 -7.30 -23.89
C LEU A 168 -14.10 -5.93 -23.55
N PRO A 169 -13.15 -5.85 -22.60
CA PRO A 169 -12.51 -4.58 -22.27
C PRO A 169 -11.68 -4.08 -23.47
N ILE A 170 -11.75 -2.77 -23.72
CA ILE A 170 -10.86 -2.10 -24.67
C ILE A 170 -9.50 -1.92 -24.02
N ILE A 171 -8.47 -2.48 -24.64
CA ILE A 171 -7.07 -2.30 -24.28
C ILE A 171 -6.59 -1.02 -24.96
N ASN A 172 -6.00 -0.13 -24.16
CA ASN A 172 -5.42 1.12 -24.63
C ASN A 172 -4.16 0.86 -25.48
N THR A 173 -3.63 1.93 -26.07
CA THR A 173 -2.30 1.94 -26.69
C THR A 173 -1.23 1.47 -25.69
N GLU A 174 -0.68 0.29 -25.94
CA GLU A 174 0.46 -0.26 -25.20
C GLU A 174 1.76 0.00 -25.98
N PHE A 175 2.84 0.27 -25.24
CA PHE A 175 4.19 0.48 -25.75
C PHE A 175 5.12 -0.58 -25.18
N GLU A 176 5.97 -1.16 -26.03
CA GLU A 176 7.16 -1.88 -25.59
C GLU A 176 8.38 -1.00 -25.86
N LEU A 177 9.21 -0.83 -24.83
CA LEU A 177 10.34 0.11 -24.85
C LEU A 177 11.64 -0.59 -24.48
N GLU A 178 12.74 -0.19 -25.13
CA GLU A 178 14.10 -0.53 -24.71
C GLU A 178 14.84 0.77 -24.32
N GLN A 179 15.56 0.78 -23.19
CA GLN A 179 16.30 1.94 -22.69
C GLN A 179 17.82 1.70 -22.60
N ILE A 180 18.59 2.79 -22.75
CA ILE A 180 20.01 2.87 -22.41
C ILE A 180 20.18 4.06 -21.48
N THR A 181 20.73 3.81 -20.29
CA THR A 181 20.84 4.79 -19.22
C THR A 181 22.31 5.05 -18.89
N ILE A 182 22.67 6.32 -18.65
CA ILE A 182 24.00 6.73 -18.20
C ILE A 182 23.86 7.60 -16.95
N ASN A 183 24.66 7.31 -15.93
CA ASN A 183 24.74 8.09 -14.72
C ASN A 183 25.69 9.27 -14.95
N PRO A 184 25.24 10.53 -14.85
CA PRO A 184 26.15 11.66 -14.86
C PRO A 184 27.06 11.59 -13.61
N LYS A 185 28.34 11.94 -13.77
CA LYS A 185 29.30 11.90 -12.67
C LYS A 185 28.98 12.97 -11.63
N ILE A 186 29.02 12.59 -10.36
CA ILE A 186 29.06 13.55 -9.24
C ILE A 186 30.51 13.97 -9.04
N GLU A 187 30.79 15.27 -9.07
CA GLU A 187 32.13 15.81 -8.88
C GLU A 187 32.55 15.77 -7.40
N GLU A 188 33.84 15.53 -7.14
CA GLU A 188 34.33 15.37 -5.76
C GLU A 188 34.15 16.64 -4.92
N VAL A 189 34.25 17.82 -5.54
CA VAL A 189 33.97 19.11 -4.91
C VAL A 189 32.53 19.22 -4.37
N GLU A 190 31.55 18.60 -5.03
CA GLU A 190 30.16 18.56 -4.55
C GLU A 190 30.01 17.61 -3.36
N VAL A 191 30.69 16.45 -3.41
CA VAL A 191 30.74 15.50 -2.29
C VAL A 191 31.41 16.13 -1.06
N LEU A 192 32.45 16.94 -1.26
CA LEU A 192 33.09 17.72 -0.19
C LEU A 192 32.14 18.79 0.36
N ARG A 193 31.54 19.63 -0.50
CA ARG A 193 30.55 20.65 -0.10
C ARG A 193 29.42 20.09 0.77
N ILE A 194 28.89 18.93 0.41
CA ILE A 194 27.85 18.25 1.20
C ILE A 194 28.41 17.75 2.54
N LYS A 195 29.58 17.11 2.53
CA LYS A 195 30.21 16.64 3.78
C LYS A 195 30.54 17.78 4.74
N ASP A 196 30.98 18.93 4.22
CA ASP A 196 31.28 20.11 5.03
C ASP A 196 30.00 20.74 5.60
N ARG A 197 28.91 20.82 4.81
CA ARG A 197 27.63 21.32 5.32
C ARG A 197 26.99 20.37 6.35
N LEU A 198 27.12 19.05 6.18
CA LEU A 198 26.66 18.07 7.16
C LEU A 198 27.52 18.05 8.44
N ARG A 199 28.83 18.37 8.35
CA ARG A 199 29.68 18.63 9.52
C ARG A 199 29.20 19.87 10.27
N GLU A 200 29.03 20.99 9.58
CA GLU A 200 28.50 22.24 10.14
C GLU A 200 27.18 22.01 10.88
N PHE A 201 26.22 21.28 10.28
CA PHE A 201 24.97 20.94 10.94
C PHE A 201 25.19 20.10 12.21
N LYS A 202 26.03 19.05 12.15
CA LYS A 202 26.35 18.25 13.33
C LYS A 202 26.97 19.10 14.44
N ASP A 203 27.90 19.98 14.12
CA ASP A 203 28.59 20.82 15.10
C ASP A 203 27.61 21.82 15.73
N ARG A 204 26.70 22.40 14.93
CA ARG A 204 25.60 23.26 15.41
C ARG A 204 24.65 22.52 16.35
N ILE A 205 24.25 21.29 16.02
CA ILE A 205 23.40 20.44 16.89
C ILE A 205 24.13 20.10 18.20
N THR A 206 25.42 19.78 18.12
CA THR A 206 26.26 19.47 19.29
C THR A 206 26.42 20.70 20.21
N ASN A 207 26.38 21.91 19.65
CA ASN A 207 26.34 23.18 20.38
C ASN A 207 24.94 23.62 20.82
N GLY A 208 23.91 22.77 20.67
CA GLY A 208 22.55 22.99 21.19
C GLY A 208 21.51 23.51 20.19
N GLU A 209 21.82 23.61 18.90
CA GLU A 209 20.80 23.94 17.90
C GLU A 209 19.85 22.76 17.63
N SER A 210 18.57 23.06 17.40
CA SER A 210 17.55 22.04 17.14
C SER A 210 17.81 21.28 15.83
N PHE A 211 18.03 19.96 15.94
CA PHE A 211 18.10 19.04 14.80
C PHE A 211 16.86 19.19 13.91
N ALA A 212 15.67 19.26 14.52
CA ALA A 212 14.40 19.36 13.80
C ALA A 212 14.31 20.65 12.96
N THR A 213 14.83 21.77 13.48
CA THR A 213 14.86 23.04 12.74
C THR A 213 15.80 22.96 11.54
N LEU A 214 16.98 22.35 11.68
CA LEU A 214 17.89 22.14 10.55
C LEU A 214 17.33 21.16 9.51
N ALA A 215 16.62 20.12 9.96
CA ALA A 215 15.98 19.17 9.06
C ALA A 215 14.83 19.81 8.25
N VAL A 216 13.96 20.60 8.87
CA VAL A 216 12.90 21.37 8.19
C VAL A 216 13.46 22.35 7.17
N LEU A 217 14.59 23.00 7.47
CA LEU A 217 15.19 24.03 6.61
C LEU A 217 16.07 23.47 5.48
N TYR A 218 16.68 22.29 5.66
CA TYR A 218 17.78 21.83 4.79
C TYR A 218 17.77 20.33 4.42
N SER A 219 16.87 19.51 4.95
CA SER A 219 16.79 18.09 4.54
C SER A 219 16.10 17.95 3.18
N GLU A 220 16.76 17.28 2.25
CA GLU A 220 16.26 16.97 0.89
C GLU A 220 15.51 15.61 0.85
N ASP A 221 15.03 15.14 2.01
CA ASP A 221 14.08 14.03 2.15
C ASP A 221 12.63 14.53 2.29
N PRO A 222 11.75 14.32 1.29
CA PRO A 222 10.35 14.74 1.38
C PRO A 222 9.53 13.92 2.40
N GLY A 223 10.00 12.72 2.78
CA GLY A 223 9.26 11.83 3.68
C GLY A 223 9.25 12.28 5.14
N SER A 224 10.28 13.02 5.59
CA SER A 224 10.46 13.38 7.00
C SER A 224 10.88 14.83 7.28
N ALA A 225 11.40 15.59 6.30
CA ALA A 225 11.93 16.94 6.54
C ALA A 225 10.93 17.84 7.29
N THR A 226 9.66 17.84 6.88
CA THR A 226 8.56 18.61 7.48
C THR A 226 8.25 18.23 8.93
N ARG A 227 8.56 16.99 9.35
CA ARG A 227 8.47 16.49 10.73
C ARG A 227 9.82 16.53 11.46
N GLY A 228 10.67 17.52 11.16
CA GLY A 228 11.97 17.64 11.83
C GLY A 228 12.96 16.52 11.47
N GLY A 229 12.78 15.87 10.32
CA GLY A 229 13.58 14.73 9.88
C GLY A 229 13.19 13.40 10.51
N GLU A 230 12.11 13.35 11.30
CA GLU A 230 11.76 12.20 12.14
C GLU A 230 11.03 11.09 11.39
N LEU A 231 11.54 9.86 11.53
CA LEU A 231 11.06 8.65 10.86
C LEU A 231 10.06 7.86 11.72
N GLY A 232 9.95 8.17 13.03
CA GLY A 232 9.18 7.35 13.97
C GLY A 232 9.85 6.02 14.27
N PHE A 233 9.11 5.09 14.90
CA PHE A 233 9.65 3.79 15.30
C PHE A 233 9.86 2.83 14.12
N VAL A 234 11.10 2.72 13.65
CA VAL A 234 11.52 1.85 12.55
C VAL A 234 12.32 0.65 13.05
N SER A 235 12.13 -0.49 12.42
CA SER A 235 12.93 -1.70 12.61
C SER A 235 14.19 -1.66 11.72
N ARG A 236 15.02 -2.70 11.79
CA ARG A 236 16.18 -2.85 10.90
C ARG A 236 15.77 -3.10 9.44
N GLY A 237 14.61 -3.70 9.19
CA GLY A 237 14.13 -4.04 7.85
C GLY A 237 13.55 -2.86 7.08
N ASP A 238 13.06 -1.83 7.79
CA ASP A 238 12.43 -0.64 7.20
C ASP A 238 13.46 0.39 6.68
N LEU A 239 14.76 0.07 6.75
CA LEU A 239 15.87 1.00 6.54
C LEU A 239 16.97 0.35 5.69
N VAL A 240 17.53 1.11 4.74
CA VAL A 240 18.65 0.66 3.91
C VAL A 240 19.87 0.27 4.78
N PRO A 241 20.67 -0.76 4.37
CA PRO A 241 21.66 -1.39 5.25
C PRO A 241 22.70 -0.41 5.83
N GLU A 242 23.17 0.55 5.05
CA GLU A 242 24.18 1.54 5.47
C GLU A 242 23.62 2.47 6.56
N PHE A 243 22.34 2.81 6.47
CA PHE A 243 21.63 3.64 7.43
C PHE A 243 21.35 2.86 8.72
N SER A 244 20.79 1.64 8.60
CA SER A 244 20.41 0.81 9.76
C SER A 244 21.63 0.26 10.52
N ALA A 245 22.76 0.04 9.84
CA ALA A 245 24.03 -0.32 10.48
C ALA A 245 24.61 0.82 11.35
N VAL A 246 24.29 2.07 11.05
CA VAL A 246 24.71 3.23 11.87
C VAL A 246 23.66 3.55 12.94
N ALA A 247 22.40 3.75 12.54
CA ALA A 247 21.33 4.24 13.41
C ALA A 247 21.11 3.37 14.67
N PHE A 248 21.17 2.04 14.53
CA PHE A 248 20.98 1.11 15.65
C PHE A 248 22.14 1.03 16.66
N ASN A 249 23.30 1.58 16.29
CA ASN A 249 24.54 1.58 17.08
C ASN A 249 24.81 2.93 17.77
N LEU A 250 23.97 3.94 17.54
CA LEU A 250 23.99 5.21 18.26
C LEU A 250 23.46 5.05 19.70
N LYS A 251 23.85 5.98 20.57
CA LYS A 251 23.18 6.21 21.86
C LYS A 251 22.06 7.25 21.70
N GLU A 252 21.11 7.27 22.63
CA GLU A 252 20.03 8.25 22.60
C GLU A 252 20.58 9.68 22.70
N GLY A 253 20.06 10.58 21.85
CA GLY A 253 20.58 11.93 21.62
C GLY A 253 21.84 12.01 20.74
N GLU A 254 22.55 10.91 20.48
CA GLU A 254 23.80 10.92 19.72
C GLU A 254 23.57 11.21 18.22
N VAL A 255 24.31 12.18 17.68
CA VAL A 255 24.38 12.44 16.23
C VAL A 255 25.51 11.62 15.60
N SER A 256 25.21 10.88 14.54
CA SER A 256 26.12 10.00 13.83
C SER A 256 27.32 10.70 13.17
N LYS A 257 28.22 9.93 12.55
CA LYS A 257 29.07 10.44 11.45
C LYS A 257 28.24 10.50 10.16
N ILE A 258 28.76 11.15 9.12
CA ILE A 258 28.08 11.22 7.82
C ILE A 258 27.99 9.82 7.22
N VAL A 259 26.77 9.38 6.94
CA VAL A 259 26.43 8.11 6.28
C VAL A 259 26.20 8.38 4.80
N LYS A 260 26.57 7.44 3.93
CA LYS A 260 26.20 7.47 2.51
C LYS A 260 25.22 6.32 2.24
N THR A 261 24.15 6.60 1.52
CA THR A 261 23.22 5.64 0.94
C THR A 261 23.08 5.92 -0.57
N ASP A 262 22.23 5.18 -1.29
CA ASP A 262 21.90 5.53 -2.68
C ASP A 262 21.06 6.81 -2.79
N TYR A 263 20.23 7.12 -1.78
CA TYR A 263 19.49 8.39 -1.71
C TYR A 263 20.35 9.65 -1.49
N GLY A 264 21.61 9.52 -1.03
CA GLY A 264 22.52 10.65 -0.81
C GLY A 264 23.39 10.52 0.44
N TYR A 265 23.62 11.64 1.13
CA TYR A 265 24.42 11.70 2.36
C TYR A 265 23.58 12.16 3.55
N HIS A 266 23.73 11.51 4.69
CA HIS A 266 22.91 11.74 5.89
C HIS A 266 23.76 12.06 7.11
N ILE A 267 23.21 12.86 8.03
CA ILE A 267 23.47 12.70 9.47
C ILE A 267 22.20 12.22 10.15
N ILE A 268 22.37 11.34 11.14
CA ILE A 268 21.29 10.63 11.85
C ILE A 268 21.41 10.95 13.33
N GLN A 269 20.30 11.22 14.02
CA GLN A 269 20.22 11.27 15.47
C GLN A 269 19.27 10.18 15.96
N LEU A 270 19.70 9.37 16.93
CA LEU A 270 18.81 8.47 17.65
C LEU A 270 18.04 9.27 18.70
N VAL A 271 16.73 9.12 18.73
CA VAL A 271 15.84 9.85 19.65
C VAL A 271 15.48 8.97 20.84
N GLU A 272 15.04 7.74 20.57
CA GLU A 272 14.61 6.78 21.59
C GLU A 272 14.76 5.34 21.05
N LYS A 273 15.08 4.36 21.90
CA LYS A 273 15.17 2.93 21.54
C LYS A 273 14.20 2.06 22.34
N LYS A 274 13.29 1.38 21.64
CA LYS A 274 12.29 0.47 22.22
C LYS A 274 12.48 -0.94 21.66
N GLY A 275 13.32 -1.72 22.35
CA GLY A 275 13.71 -3.08 21.93
C GLY A 275 14.42 -3.07 20.56
N GLU A 276 13.88 -3.84 19.62
CA GLU A 276 14.37 -3.95 18.24
C GLU A 276 13.85 -2.85 17.27
N ARG A 277 13.10 -1.86 17.77
CA ARG A 277 12.73 -0.65 17.02
C ARG A 277 13.43 0.58 17.62
N ILE A 278 13.81 1.51 16.75
CA ILE A 278 14.38 2.82 17.11
C ILE A 278 13.51 3.93 16.56
N ASN A 279 13.30 5.00 17.33
CA ASN A 279 12.90 6.28 16.78
C ASN A 279 14.15 7.10 16.47
N CYS A 280 14.32 7.51 15.22
CA CYS A 280 15.46 8.31 14.78
C CYS A 280 15.02 9.40 13.79
N ARG A 281 15.83 10.45 13.70
CA ARG A 281 15.66 11.56 12.78
C ARG A 281 16.91 11.80 11.94
N HIS A 282 16.76 12.26 10.70
CA HIS A 282 17.86 12.47 9.76
C HIS A 282 17.82 13.81 9.01
N ILE A 283 18.98 14.26 8.54
CA ILE A 283 19.09 15.31 7.51
C ILE A 283 19.74 14.66 6.29
N LEU A 284 18.98 14.51 5.22
CA LEU A 284 19.48 14.07 3.91
C LEU A 284 19.96 15.28 3.10
N MET A 285 21.11 15.15 2.44
CA MET A 285 21.54 16.05 1.38
C MET A 285 21.87 15.25 0.11
N LYS A 286 21.31 15.68 -1.03
CA LYS A 286 21.43 15.01 -2.32
C LYS A 286 22.53 15.67 -3.18
N PRO A 287 23.43 14.88 -3.81
CA PRO A 287 24.50 15.41 -4.66
C PRO A 287 23.97 16.06 -5.94
N LYS A 288 24.33 17.32 -6.17
CA LYS A 288 23.88 18.11 -7.32
C LYS A 288 24.89 18.00 -8.47
N ILE A 289 24.41 17.47 -9.60
CA ILE A 289 25.22 17.28 -10.80
C ILE A 289 25.43 18.63 -11.50
N SER A 290 26.68 18.98 -11.81
CA SER A 290 27.01 20.24 -12.49
C SER A 290 26.49 20.28 -13.93
N PRO A 291 26.25 21.46 -14.52
CA PRO A 291 25.87 21.60 -15.93
C PRO A 291 26.87 20.92 -16.89
N THR A 292 28.14 20.86 -16.51
CA THR A 292 29.22 20.22 -17.27
C THR A 292 29.04 18.69 -17.33
N GLU A 293 28.80 18.04 -16.19
CA GLU A 293 28.59 16.57 -16.16
C GLU A 293 27.23 16.17 -16.74
N LYS A 294 26.19 17.00 -16.57
CA LYS A 294 24.91 16.89 -17.29
C LYS A 294 25.11 16.92 -18.81
N LEU A 295 25.90 17.87 -19.32
CA LEU A 295 26.21 17.97 -20.75
C LEU A 295 27.01 16.77 -21.26
N LYS A 296 28.03 16.30 -20.52
CA LYS A 296 28.83 15.12 -20.88
C LYS A 296 27.99 13.84 -20.96
N ALA A 297 27.11 13.60 -20.00
CA ALA A 297 26.21 12.44 -20.02
C ALA A 297 25.28 12.50 -21.25
N ARG A 298 24.74 13.68 -21.56
CA ARG A 298 23.92 13.92 -22.75
C ARG A 298 24.69 13.66 -24.06
N GLN A 299 25.90 14.20 -24.18
CA GLN A 299 26.76 14.02 -25.37
C GLN A 299 27.19 12.56 -25.58
N ARG A 300 27.53 11.84 -24.49
CA ARG A 300 27.86 10.41 -24.55
C ARG A 300 26.68 9.58 -25.07
N LEU A 301 25.46 9.85 -24.58
CA LEU A 301 24.25 9.22 -25.14
C LEU A 301 23.97 9.61 -26.58
N ASP A 302 24.24 10.85 -27.00
CA ASP A 302 24.04 11.28 -28.39
C ASP A 302 25.00 10.56 -29.35
N SER A 303 26.23 10.28 -28.90
CA SER A 303 27.18 9.43 -29.62
C SER A 303 26.69 7.97 -29.70
N VAL A 304 26.21 7.39 -28.59
CA VAL A 304 25.63 6.03 -28.57
C VAL A 304 24.39 5.94 -29.48
N ARG A 305 23.53 6.95 -29.45
CA ARG A 305 22.37 7.09 -30.34
C ARG A 305 22.80 7.15 -31.81
N THR A 306 23.86 7.89 -32.13
CA THR A 306 24.39 8.00 -33.50
C THR A 306 24.88 6.65 -34.02
N ILE A 307 25.63 5.90 -33.21
CA ILE A 307 26.08 4.52 -33.52
C ILE A 307 24.89 3.61 -33.83
N ILE A 308 23.80 3.68 -33.05
CA ILE A 308 22.58 2.88 -33.28
C ILE A 308 21.85 3.31 -34.56
N VAL A 309 21.68 4.62 -34.78
CA VAL A 309 20.99 5.17 -35.98
C VAL A 309 21.76 4.87 -37.26
N ASN A 310 23.10 4.89 -37.21
CA ASN A 310 23.99 4.48 -38.31
C ASN A 310 23.99 2.95 -38.53
N LYS A 311 23.39 2.17 -37.63
CA LYS A 311 23.39 0.70 -37.60
C LYS A 311 24.79 0.08 -37.42
N GLU A 312 25.70 0.81 -36.79
CA GLU A 312 27.02 0.32 -36.39
C GLU A 312 26.94 -0.67 -35.21
N LEU A 313 25.90 -0.58 -34.39
CA LEU A 313 25.46 -1.57 -33.41
C LEU A 313 23.93 -1.63 -33.37
N THR A 314 23.36 -2.77 -33.00
CA THR A 314 21.95 -2.83 -32.56
C THR A 314 21.75 -2.13 -31.21
N PHE A 315 20.50 -1.75 -30.90
CA PHE A 315 20.16 -1.17 -29.59
C PHE A 315 20.58 -2.10 -28.43
N LYS A 316 20.37 -3.41 -28.58
CA LYS A 316 20.74 -4.44 -27.59
C LYS A 316 22.25 -4.49 -27.34
N GLU A 317 23.08 -4.50 -28.39
CA GLU A 317 24.54 -4.49 -28.25
C GLU A 317 25.06 -3.17 -27.67
N ALA A 318 24.45 -2.05 -28.07
CA ALA A 318 24.74 -0.75 -27.48
C ALA A 318 24.33 -0.70 -25.99
N CYS A 319 23.23 -1.35 -25.60
CA CYS A 319 22.81 -1.45 -24.20
C CYS A 319 23.81 -2.29 -23.38
N TRP A 320 24.19 -3.48 -23.87
CA TRP A 320 25.24 -4.31 -23.26
C TRP A 320 26.57 -3.57 -23.08
N LYS A 321 26.95 -2.71 -24.03
CA LYS A 321 28.25 -2.01 -24.05
C LYS A 321 28.27 -0.67 -23.31
N TYR A 322 27.14 0.05 -23.25
CA TYR A 322 27.10 1.44 -22.78
C TYR A 322 26.09 1.74 -21.68
N SER A 323 25.12 0.85 -21.40
CA SER A 323 24.14 1.09 -20.34
C SER A 323 24.74 0.85 -18.94
N GLU A 324 24.39 1.74 -18.03
CA GLU A 324 24.80 1.74 -16.62
C GLU A 324 23.60 1.48 -15.67
N ASP A 325 22.41 1.28 -16.24
CA ASP A 325 21.28 0.60 -15.60
C ASP A 325 21.61 -0.91 -15.53
N GLN A 326 21.57 -1.48 -14.33
CA GLN A 326 21.95 -2.88 -14.10
C GLN A 326 20.81 -3.87 -14.40
N ASP A 327 19.57 -3.43 -14.22
CA ASP A 327 18.36 -4.25 -14.29
C ASP A 327 18.01 -4.55 -15.75
N THR A 328 18.03 -3.53 -16.61
CA THR A 328 17.70 -3.70 -18.03
C THR A 328 18.91 -4.06 -18.90
N ARG A 329 20.16 -3.73 -18.52
CA ARG A 329 21.32 -4.00 -19.37
C ARG A 329 21.37 -5.44 -19.85
N MET A 330 21.27 -6.42 -18.94
CA MET A 330 21.44 -7.82 -19.31
C MET A 330 20.33 -8.33 -20.23
N ASN A 331 19.09 -7.84 -20.09
CA ASN A 331 17.98 -8.24 -20.96
C ASN A 331 18.03 -7.57 -22.36
N GLY A 332 18.82 -6.51 -22.52
CA GLY A 332 18.99 -5.72 -23.76
C GLY A 332 18.39 -4.32 -23.71
N GLY A 333 17.92 -3.86 -22.54
CA GLY A 333 17.29 -2.56 -22.33
C GLY A 333 15.78 -2.62 -22.14
N ILE A 334 15.14 -3.79 -22.31
CA ILE A 334 13.69 -3.99 -22.23
C ILE A 334 13.17 -3.51 -20.87
N MET A 335 12.29 -2.52 -20.90
CA MET A 335 11.64 -1.96 -19.72
C MET A 335 10.52 -2.90 -19.26
N VAL A 336 10.66 -3.49 -18.07
CA VAL A 336 9.64 -4.35 -17.45
C VAL A 336 8.72 -3.50 -16.58
N ASN A 337 7.42 -3.59 -16.82
CA ASN A 337 6.37 -2.94 -16.04
C ASN A 337 6.26 -3.61 -14.65
N PRO A 338 6.56 -2.91 -13.54
CA PRO A 338 6.59 -3.54 -12.20
C PRO A 338 5.23 -4.08 -11.73
N SER A 339 4.13 -3.55 -12.26
CA SER A 339 2.77 -3.94 -11.87
C SER A 339 2.27 -5.20 -12.58
N SER A 340 2.85 -5.56 -13.73
CA SER A 340 2.42 -6.71 -14.57
C SER A 340 3.51 -7.76 -14.80
N GLY A 341 4.78 -7.44 -14.50
CA GLY A 341 5.93 -8.30 -14.77
C GLY A 341 6.27 -8.48 -16.25
N ASN A 342 5.60 -7.77 -17.17
CA ASN A 342 5.79 -7.90 -18.62
C ASN A 342 6.37 -6.62 -19.26
N SER A 343 6.66 -6.66 -20.57
CA SER A 343 7.28 -5.54 -21.30
C SER A 343 6.29 -4.47 -21.79
N LYS A 344 4.98 -4.61 -21.52
CA LYS A 344 3.92 -3.74 -22.03
C LYS A 344 3.56 -2.62 -21.05
N TRP A 345 3.51 -1.40 -21.55
CA TRP A 345 3.20 -0.19 -20.77
C TRP A 345 2.07 0.61 -21.41
N GLU A 346 1.09 1.05 -20.63
CA GLU A 346 0.18 2.12 -21.05
C GLU A 346 0.86 3.49 -20.87
N ALA A 347 0.46 4.50 -21.68
CA ALA A 347 1.01 5.86 -21.58
C ALA A 347 0.85 6.49 -20.18
N SER A 348 -0.19 6.10 -19.45
CA SER A 348 -0.50 6.50 -18.08
C SER A 348 0.43 5.90 -17.02
N SER A 349 1.08 4.77 -17.32
CA SER A 349 2.00 4.06 -16.42
C SER A 349 3.47 4.40 -16.64
N LEU A 350 3.79 5.13 -17.71
CA LEU A 350 5.15 5.57 -18.03
C LEU A 350 5.55 6.82 -17.23
N GLU A 351 6.84 6.93 -16.90
CA GLU A 351 7.44 8.18 -16.42
C GLU A 351 7.10 9.32 -17.40
N PRO A 352 6.58 10.49 -16.96
CA PRO A 352 6.14 11.56 -17.86
C PRO A 352 7.20 12.02 -18.88
N LYS A 353 8.48 11.97 -18.50
CA LYS A 353 9.61 12.32 -19.37
C LYS A 353 9.84 11.25 -20.46
N VAL A 354 9.60 9.97 -20.15
CA VAL A 354 9.64 8.86 -21.13
C VAL A 354 8.44 8.95 -22.07
N ALA A 355 7.22 9.14 -21.54
CA ALA A 355 6.01 9.31 -22.34
C ALA A 355 6.16 10.46 -23.36
N TYR A 356 6.70 11.61 -22.93
CA TYR A 356 7.03 12.73 -23.82
C TYR A 356 8.11 12.37 -24.86
N ALA A 357 9.16 11.63 -24.46
CA ALA A 357 10.25 11.25 -25.36
C ALA A 357 9.82 10.28 -26.47
N ILE A 358 8.78 9.47 -26.27
CA ILE A 358 8.25 8.52 -27.27
C ILE A 358 7.08 9.07 -28.10
N GLN A 359 6.43 10.16 -27.67
CA GLN A 359 5.16 10.67 -28.22
C GLN A 359 5.13 10.78 -29.76
N ASN A 360 6.28 11.11 -30.37
CA ASN A 360 6.42 11.35 -31.81
C ASN A 360 7.39 10.37 -32.50
N LEU A 361 7.77 9.28 -31.83
CA LEU A 361 8.62 8.23 -32.42
C LEU A 361 7.79 7.20 -33.18
N LYS A 362 8.36 6.65 -34.25
CA LYS A 362 7.87 5.44 -34.90
C LYS A 362 8.53 4.20 -34.30
N VAL A 363 7.93 3.04 -34.56
CA VAL A 363 8.52 1.74 -34.20
C VAL A 363 9.91 1.60 -34.85
N GLY A 364 10.91 1.28 -34.04
CA GLY A 364 12.33 1.22 -34.40
C GLY A 364 13.10 2.54 -34.30
N GLU A 365 12.46 3.68 -34.00
CA GLU A 365 13.15 4.96 -33.82
C GLU A 365 13.65 5.16 -32.37
N VAL A 366 14.80 5.83 -32.23
CA VAL A 366 15.46 6.12 -30.94
C VAL A 366 15.31 7.59 -30.57
N SER A 367 14.84 7.86 -29.35
CA SER A 367 14.67 9.20 -28.79
C SER A 367 15.96 10.01 -28.82
N LYS A 368 15.86 11.35 -28.75
CA LYS A 368 17.00 12.18 -28.35
C LYS A 368 17.35 11.93 -26.87
N PRO A 369 18.59 12.15 -26.41
CA PRO A 369 18.92 12.02 -24.99
C PRO A 369 18.21 13.05 -24.11
N PHE A 370 17.64 12.58 -22.99
CA PHE A 370 16.91 13.39 -22.01
C PHE A 370 17.33 13.08 -20.56
N GLU A 371 17.10 14.04 -19.67
CA GLU A 371 17.27 13.89 -18.21
C GLU A 371 16.04 13.21 -17.61
N SER A 372 16.26 12.33 -16.65
CA SER A 372 15.28 11.41 -16.08
C SER A 372 15.73 10.97 -14.68
N GLU A 373 14.97 10.10 -14.01
CA GLU A 373 15.32 9.54 -12.70
C GLU A 373 15.28 8.00 -12.74
N ASP A 374 16.02 7.37 -11.83
CA ASP A 374 15.95 5.94 -11.53
C ASP A 374 14.95 5.64 -10.39
N ALA A 375 14.78 4.37 -10.03
CA ALA A 375 13.85 3.94 -8.97
C ALA A 375 14.17 4.53 -7.58
N ASN A 376 15.37 5.05 -7.35
CA ASN A 376 15.78 5.70 -6.10
C ASN A 376 15.64 7.24 -6.17
N GLY A 377 15.07 7.79 -7.25
CA GLY A 377 14.96 9.24 -7.46
C GLY A 377 16.30 9.91 -7.69
N LYS A 378 17.32 9.17 -8.14
CA LYS A 378 18.62 9.72 -8.54
C LYS A 378 18.57 10.09 -10.02
N THR A 379 19.05 11.29 -10.34
CA THR A 379 19.05 11.81 -11.71
C THR A 379 19.96 10.98 -12.61
N VAL A 380 19.39 10.49 -13.71
CA VAL A 380 20.07 9.77 -14.78
C VAL A 380 19.79 10.45 -16.12
N TYR A 381 20.57 10.11 -17.13
CA TYR A 381 20.26 10.45 -18.52
C TYR A 381 19.91 9.16 -19.26
N LYS A 382 18.86 9.17 -20.09
CA LYS A 382 18.46 7.99 -20.88
C LYS A 382 18.15 8.34 -22.34
N ILE A 383 18.29 7.33 -23.21
CA ILE A 383 17.63 7.26 -24.52
C ILE A 383 16.71 6.04 -24.51
N VAL A 384 15.58 6.13 -25.21
CA VAL A 384 14.63 5.04 -25.35
C VAL A 384 14.37 4.76 -26.83
N MET A 385 14.19 3.49 -27.18
CA MET A 385 13.73 3.04 -28.49
C MET A 385 12.30 2.51 -28.36
N LEU A 386 11.42 2.93 -29.28
CA LEU A 386 10.09 2.38 -29.39
C LEU A 386 10.16 1.02 -30.10
N LYS A 387 10.16 -0.07 -29.35
CA LYS A 387 10.30 -1.45 -29.87
C LYS A 387 9.02 -1.95 -30.54
N ALA A 388 7.88 -1.68 -29.91
CA ALA A 388 6.56 -1.98 -30.45
C ALA A 388 5.53 -0.98 -29.91
N LYS A 389 4.43 -0.79 -30.65
CA LYS A 389 3.26 -0.01 -30.25
C LYS A 389 2.02 -0.75 -30.73
N SER A 390 1.06 -1.03 -29.87
CA SER A 390 -0.28 -1.47 -30.29
C SER A 390 -1.16 -0.26 -30.63
N GLU A 391 -2.17 -0.45 -31.49
CA GLU A 391 -3.31 0.48 -31.53
C GLU A 391 -4.41 -0.03 -30.59
N PRO A 392 -5.32 0.82 -30.09
CA PRO A 392 -6.38 0.38 -29.18
C PRO A 392 -7.28 -0.69 -29.78
N HIS A 393 -7.57 -1.76 -29.02
CA HIS A 393 -8.30 -2.93 -29.50
C HIS A 393 -9.13 -3.58 -28.38
N PRO A 394 -10.25 -4.26 -28.69
CA PRO A 394 -10.89 -5.17 -27.75
C PRO A 394 -9.91 -6.29 -27.38
N ALA A 395 -9.84 -6.66 -26.10
CA ALA A 395 -8.91 -7.67 -25.61
C ALA A 395 -9.03 -9.00 -26.38
N ASN A 396 -7.91 -9.60 -26.78
CA ASN A 396 -7.93 -10.79 -27.65
C ASN A 396 -6.86 -11.85 -27.32
N LEU A 397 -7.12 -13.11 -27.68
CA LEU A 397 -6.26 -14.26 -27.36
C LEU A 397 -4.88 -14.29 -28.06
N THR A 398 -4.59 -13.37 -28.97
CA THR A 398 -3.27 -13.23 -29.62
C THR A 398 -2.38 -12.28 -28.81
N ASP A 399 -2.89 -11.08 -28.49
CA ASP A 399 -2.10 -10.00 -27.92
C ASP A 399 -2.23 -9.89 -26.38
N ASP A 400 -3.33 -10.38 -25.82
CA ASP A 400 -3.70 -10.28 -24.39
C ASP A 400 -3.71 -11.62 -23.67
N TYR A 401 -3.13 -12.67 -24.24
CA TYR A 401 -3.25 -14.03 -23.70
C TYR A 401 -2.96 -14.12 -22.18
N GLN A 402 -1.92 -13.43 -21.69
CA GLN A 402 -1.61 -13.39 -20.26
C GLN A 402 -2.72 -12.71 -19.45
N ARG A 403 -3.13 -11.50 -19.84
CA ARG A 403 -4.22 -10.73 -19.20
C ARG A 403 -5.53 -11.54 -19.16
N ILE A 404 -5.85 -12.28 -20.21
CA ILE A 404 -7.02 -13.18 -20.26
C ILE A 404 -6.79 -14.44 -19.40
N GLN A 405 -5.57 -14.97 -19.34
CA GLN A 405 -5.19 -16.10 -18.47
C GLN A 405 -5.33 -15.73 -16.99
N ASP A 406 -4.91 -14.53 -16.60
CA ASP A 406 -4.99 -14.03 -15.23
C ASP A 406 -6.46 -13.84 -14.82
N LEU A 407 -7.29 -13.24 -15.68
CA LEU A 407 -8.74 -13.14 -15.49
C LEU A 407 -9.42 -14.53 -15.43
N THR A 408 -8.95 -15.50 -16.22
CA THR A 408 -9.43 -16.90 -16.15
C THR A 408 -9.08 -17.52 -14.79
N LEU A 409 -7.89 -17.23 -14.28
CA LEU A 409 -7.41 -17.76 -13.00
C LEU A 409 -8.18 -17.16 -11.82
N GLU A 410 -8.43 -15.85 -11.81
CA GLU A 410 -9.25 -15.23 -10.76
C GLU A 410 -10.70 -15.73 -10.80
N LYS A 411 -11.31 -15.86 -11.99
CA LYS A 411 -12.63 -16.51 -12.11
C LYS A 411 -12.60 -17.94 -11.54
N LYS A 412 -11.62 -18.76 -11.93
CA LYS A 412 -11.48 -20.14 -11.46
C LYS A 412 -11.24 -20.22 -9.94
N LYS A 413 -10.53 -19.25 -9.35
CA LYS A 413 -10.39 -19.11 -7.89
C LYS A 413 -11.74 -18.85 -7.23
N THR A 414 -12.55 -17.92 -7.75
CA THR A 414 -13.89 -17.64 -7.21
C THR A 414 -14.80 -18.87 -7.27
N GLU A 415 -14.93 -19.51 -8.44
CA GLU A 415 -15.73 -20.74 -8.61
C GLU A 415 -15.25 -21.88 -7.69
N PHE A 416 -13.94 -22.01 -7.49
CA PHE A 416 -13.36 -22.99 -6.56
C PHE A 416 -13.62 -22.65 -5.08
N MET A 417 -13.58 -21.36 -4.71
CA MET A 417 -13.89 -20.92 -3.34
C MET A 417 -15.38 -21.10 -3.02
N GLU A 418 -16.29 -20.92 -3.98
CA GLU A 418 -17.73 -21.18 -3.79
C GLU A 418 -18.02 -22.67 -3.52
N ASP A 419 -17.42 -23.58 -4.28
CA ASP A 419 -17.47 -25.03 -4.06
C ASP A 419 -16.81 -25.45 -2.73
N TRP A 420 -15.67 -24.84 -2.39
CA TRP A 420 -14.96 -25.05 -1.13
C TRP A 420 -15.81 -24.61 0.07
N VAL A 421 -16.38 -23.41 0.04
CA VAL A 421 -17.30 -22.88 1.07
C VAL A 421 -18.46 -23.83 1.25
N THR A 422 -19.10 -24.24 0.15
CA THR A 422 -20.24 -25.16 0.17
C THR A 422 -19.89 -26.44 0.94
N LYS A 423 -18.80 -27.13 0.54
CA LYS A 423 -18.31 -28.36 1.19
C LYS A 423 -17.89 -28.15 2.65
N LYS A 424 -17.39 -26.97 3.02
CA LYS A 424 -16.95 -26.65 4.38
C LYS A 424 -18.12 -26.32 5.30
N VAL A 425 -19.15 -25.61 4.84
CA VAL A 425 -20.39 -25.38 5.60
C VAL A 425 -21.08 -26.72 5.91
N GLU A 426 -21.11 -27.67 4.98
CA GLU A 426 -21.71 -29.00 5.25
C GLU A 426 -21.07 -29.77 6.41
N ASN A 427 -19.80 -29.47 6.74
CA ASN A 427 -19.01 -30.16 7.76
C ASN A 427 -18.68 -29.26 8.98
N THR A 428 -19.30 -28.07 9.06
CA THR A 428 -19.10 -27.09 10.13
C THR A 428 -20.44 -26.81 10.80
N PHE A 429 -20.45 -26.71 12.14
CA PHE A 429 -21.66 -26.24 12.84
C PHE A 429 -21.99 -24.81 12.42
N LEU A 430 -23.19 -24.60 11.88
CA LEU A 430 -23.74 -23.29 11.52
C LEU A 430 -25.03 -23.08 12.32
N HIS A 431 -25.21 -21.88 12.84
CA HIS A 431 -26.47 -21.38 13.35
C HIS A 431 -26.56 -19.88 13.02
N ILE A 432 -27.68 -19.45 12.47
CA ILE A 432 -28.03 -18.05 12.17
C ILE A 432 -29.30 -17.71 12.97
N ASP A 433 -29.36 -16.49 13.50
CA ASP A 433 -30.51 -15.94 14.21
C ASP A 433 -31.75 -15.78 13.31
N ASP A 434 -32.95 -15.94 13.87
CA ASP A 434 -34.23 -15.86 13.17
C ASP A 434 -34.42 -14.51 12.44
N ASP A 435 -33.91 -13.40 12.97
CA ASP A 435 -34.00 -12.08 12.34
C ASP A 435 -33.26 -12.02 10.99
N PHE A 436 -32.22 -12.84 10.80
CA PHE A 436 -31.42 -12.91 9.58
C PHE A 436 -31.73 -14.15 8.70
N SER A 437 -32.58 -15.07 9.18
CA SER A 437 -33.00 -16.29 8.45
C SER A 437 -33.55 -16.01 7.04
N ASN A 438 -34.19 -14.85 6.84
CA ASN A 438 -34.80 -14.45 5.58
C ASN A 438 -33.82 -13.85 4.56
N CYS A 439 -32.57 -13.54 4.95
CA CYS A 439 -31.58 -12.86 4.11
C CYS A 439 -31.36 -13.49 2.73
N ALA A 440 -31.26 -12.67 1.69
CA ALA A 440 -31.08 -13.12 0.31
C ALA A 440 -29.60 -13.38 -0.06
N PHE A 441 -28.94 -14.28 0.70
CA PHE A 441 -27.54 -14.67 0.48
C PHE A 441 -27.26 -15.16 -0.95
N LYS A 442 -26.11 -14.76 -1.50
CA LYS A 442 -25.62 -15.11 -2.85
C LYS A 442 -25.30 -16.59 -2.95
N ASN A 443 -24.65 -17.18 -1.94
CA ASN A 443 -24.47 -18.62 -1.82
C ASN A 443 -25.61 -19.22 -0.98
N PRO A 444 -26.47 -20.09 -1.57
CA PRO A 444 -27.62 -20.66 -0.84
C PRO A 444 -27.23 -21.62 0.29
N VAL A 445 -25.98 -22.07 0.39
CA VAL A 445 -25.52 -22.98 1.45
C VAL A 445 -25.63 -22.38 2.86
N TRP A 446 -25.68 -21.05 2.97
CA TRP A 446 -25.86 -20.36 4.26
C TRP A 446 -27.27 -20.51 4.85
N LYS A 447 -28.27 -20.97 4.08
CA LYS A 447 -29.67 -21.14 4.52
C LYS A 447 -29.97 -22.57 5.04
N LYS A 448 -29.02 -23.19 5.73
CA LYS A 448 -29.02 -24.64 6.04
C LYS A 448 -29.37 -24.96 7.49
#